data_AF-T1A7F2-F1
#
_entry.id   AF-T1A7F2-F1
#
_cell.length_a   1.000
_cell.length_b   1.000
_cell.length_c   1.000
_cell.angle_alpha   90.00
_cell.angle_beta   90.00
_cell.angle_gamma   90.00
#
_symmetry.space_group_name_H-M   'P 1'
#
loop_
_entity.id
_entity.type
_entity.pdbx_description
1 polymer ?
#
loop_
_entity_poly.entity_id
_entity_poly.type
_entity_poly.pdbx_seq_one_letter_code
_entity_poly.pdbx_strand_id
1 'polypeptide(L)'
;RGWQSKFRYQSHGLRFAVKGATETAARFGQRINKLEREEAADGGDQEGMNDPDIAGWFLGAQLRSRGSVHSDVWMGTAAELAEKSHIAIFPVGGWWKDWKDAGRYTTSVRYALVVTLELLESVDVDLYTPVLTQIQTPIVIEVPA
;
A
#
# COMPACT_ATOMS: atom_id res chain seq x y z
N ARG A 1 16.33 32.16 -3.21
CA ARG A 1 17.27 31.12 -3.72
C ARG A 1 16.49 29.84 -3.97
N GLY A 2 16.28 29.52 -5.26
CA GLY A 2 15.98 28.17 -5.76
C GLY A 2 14.66 27.53 -5.31
N TRP A 3 13.55 27.87 -5.97
CA TRP A 3 12.39 27.02 -6.14
C TRP A 3 12.80 25.77 -6.97
N GLN A 4 13.66 24.93 -6.39
CA GLN A 4 14.39 23.88 -7.08
C GLN A 4 13.63 22.57 -6.96
N SER A 5 12.74 22.32 -7.92
CA SER A 5 12.67 21.04 -8.63
C SER A 5 11.61 21.12 -9.73
N LYS A 6 12.06 21.06 -10.99
CA LYS A 6 11.26 21.19 -12.21
C LYS A 6 10.29 20.01 -12.49
N PHE A 7 10.03 19.12 -11.53
CA PHE A 7 9.26 17.87 -11.77
C PHE A 7 8.25 17.48 -10.67
N ARG A 8 7.79 18.41 -9.83
CA ARG A 8 6.84 18.08 -8.75
C ARG A 8 5.38 18.31 -9.17
N TYR A 9 4.81 17.31 -9.86
CA TYR A 9 3.38 17.29 -10.25
C TYR A 9 2.61 16.16 -9.55
N GLN A 10 2.84 15.96 -8.25
CA GLN A 10 2.00 15.07 -7.44
C GLN A 10 1.34 15.91 -6.34
N SER A 11 0.00 16.00 -6.36
CA SER A 11 -0.79 16.67 -5.32
C SER A 11 -0.63 15.94 -3.99
N HIS A 12 -0.88 14.62 -3.99
CA HIS A 12 -0.83 13.75 -2.79
C HIS A 12 0.23 12.66 -2.85
N GLY A 13 0.73 12.36 -4.06
CA GLY A 13 1.69 11.27 -4.26
C GLY A 13 1.24 9.98 -3.61
N LEU A 14 0.01 9.53 -3.83
CA LEU A 14 -0.48 8.28 -3.22
C LEU A 14 0.42 7.11 -3.62
N ARG A 15 0.73 6.24 -2.67
CA ARG A 15 1.40 4.96 -2.89
C ARG A 15 0.56 3.87 -2.24
N PHE A 16 0.78 2.63 -2.68
CA PHE A 16 0.23 1.47 -2.03
C PHE A 16 1.35 0.58 -1.52
N ALA A 17 1.07 -0.19 -0.48
CA ALA A 17 1.86 -1.31 -0.02
C ALA A 17 0.94 -2.45 0.42
N VAL A 18 1.43 -3.68 0.36
CA VAL A 18 0.71 -4.86 0.80
C VAL A 18 1.53 -5.49 1.93
N LYS A 19 0.88 -5.97 2.99
CA LYS A 19 1.56 -6.69 4.07
C LYS A 19 2.29 -7.90 3.49
N GLY A 20 3.51 -8.14 3.95
CA GLY A 20 4.25 -9.37 3.63
C GLY A 20 3.57 -10.62 4.18
N ALA A 21 3.76 -11.77 3.54
CA ALA A 21 3.26 -13.05 4.04
C ALA A 21 3.86 -13.36 5.42
N THR A 22 5.17 -13.10 5.59
CA THR A 22 5.90 -13.31 6.86
C THR A 22 5.90 -12.09 7.79
N GLU A 23 5.20 -11.02 7.41
CA GLU A 23 5.18 -9.76 8.15
C GLU A 23 3.99 -9.69 9.11
N THR A 24 4.23 -9.20 10.34
CA THR A 24 3.15 -8.90 11.29
C THR A 24 2.47 -7.57 10.92
N ALA A 25 1.21 -7.37 11.34
CA ALA A 25 0.51 -6.11 11.09
C ALA A 25 1.25 -4.90 11.71
N ALA A 26 1.83 -5.07 12.90
CA ALA A 26 2.63 -4.03 13.56
C ALA A 26 3.89 -3.67 12.76
N ARG A 27 4.62 -4.67 12.26
CA ARG A 27 5.79 -4.42 11.40
C ARG A 27 5.40 -3.77 10.07
N PHE A 28 4.26 -4.16 9.50
CA PHE A 28 3.72 -3.52 8.31
C PHE A 28 3.42 -2.04 8.52
N GLY A 29 2.80 -1.68 9.65
CA GLY A 29 2.58 -0.28 10.06
C GLY A 29 3.90 0.51 10.13
N GLN A 30 4.90 -0.02 10.84
CA GLN A 30 6.23 0.59 10.94
C GLN A 30 6.95 0.70 9.57
N ARG A 31 6.71 -0.23 8.65
CA ARG A 31 7.29 -0.20 7.31
C ARG A 31 6.73 0.95 6.48
N ILE A 32 5.42 1.22 6.55
CA ILE A 32 4.77 2.27 5.75
C ILE A 32 4.75 3.64 6.46
N ASN A 33 4.81 3.66 7.79
CA ASN A 33 4.70 4.86 8.60
C ASN A 33 5.99 5.13 9.38
N LYS A 34 6.67 6.23 9.02
CA LYS A 34 7.91 6.65 9.68
C LYS A 34 7.70 7.00 11.16
N LEU A 35 6.55 7.59 11.53
CA LEU A 35 6.28 7.98 12.90
C LEU A 35 6.12 6.75 13.79
N GLU A 36 5.32 5.77 13.36
CA GLU A 36 5.18 4.48 14.08
C GLU A 36 6.52 3.75 14.21
N ARG A 37 7.37 3.85 13.18
CA ARG A 37 8.73 3.29 13.24
C ARG A 37 9.59 3.96 14.28
N GLU A 38 9.55 5.30 14.34
CA GLU A 38 10.35 6.08 15.30
C GLU A 38 9.87 5.85 16.73
N GLU A 39 8.56 5.78 16.95
CA GLU A 39 7.95 5.46 18.26
C GLU A 39 8.32 4.04 18.74
N ALA A 40 8.42 3.07 17.83
CA ALA A 40 8.84 1.71 18.15
C ALA A 40 10.37 1.57 18.36
N ALA A 41 11.17 2.50 17.83
CA ALA A 41 12.63 2.40 17.83
C ALA A 41 13.30 2.75 19.17
N ASP A 42 12.56 3.30 20.14
CA ASP A 42 13.05 3.53 21.52
C ASP A 42 13.46 2.21 22.24
N GLY A 43 13.19 1.04 21.65
CA GLY A 43 13.51 -0.29 22.19
C GLY A 43 14.55 -1.12 21.43
N GLY A 44 15.21 -0.58 20.40
CA GLY A 44 16.28 -1.28 19.68
C GLY A 44 15.80 -2.34 18.68
N ASP A 45 15.75 -1.97 17.40
CA ASP A 45 16.16 -2.78 16.24
C ASP A 45 15.75 -2.01 14.97
N GLN A 46 16.71 -1.35 14.32
CA GLN A 46 16.56 -0.79 12.99
C GLN A 46 16.83 -1.89 11.95
N GLU A 47 16.17 -3.04 12.06
CA GLU A 47 16.17 -4.01 10.97
C GLU A 47 15.64 -3.30 9.71
N GLY A 48 16.24 -3.60 8.55
CA GLY A 48 15.83 -3.01 7.29
C GLY A 48 14.33 -3.26 7.06
N MET A 49 13.52 -2.20 7.15
CA MET A 49 12.07 -2.21 6.94
C MET A 49 11.73 -2.36 5.45
N ASN A 50 12.28 -3.41 4.83
CA ASN A 50 12.02 -3.77 3.45
C ASN A 50 10.77 -4.64 3.38
N ASP A 51 10.13 -4.65 2.22
CA ASP A 51 9.07 -5.62 1.94
C ASP A 51 9.69 -7.03 1.94
N PRO A 52 9.29 -7.95 2.84
CA PRO A 52 9.87 -9.28 2.87
C PRO A 52 9.52 -10.09 1.61
N ASP A 53 8.49 -9.70 0.87
CA ASP A 53 8.06 -10.38 -0.36
C ASP A 53 8.56 -9.64 -1.62
N ILE A 54 9.66 -8.87 -1.51
CA ILE A 54 10.22 -8.08 -2.61
C ILE A 54 10.45 -8.90 -3.89
N ALA A 55 10.83 -10.16 -3.75
CA ALA A 55 11.11 -11.07 -4.85
C ALA A 55 9.84 -11.54 -5.61
N GLY A 56 8.68 -11.47 -4.98
CA GLY A 56 7.40 -11.84 -5.60
C GLY A 56 6.81 -10.73 -6.48
N TRP A 57 7.35 -9.50 -6.42
CA TRP A 57 6.87 -8.37 -7.22
C TRP A 57 7.54 -8.33 -8.59
N PHE A 58 6.73 -8.15 -9.64
CA PHE A 58 7.23 -8.08 -11.02
C PHE A 58 7.97 -6.77 -11.33
N LEU A 59 7.40 -5.62 -10.94
CA LEU A 59 8.02 -4.31 -11.15
C LEU A 59 8.82 -3.84 -9.93
N GLY A 60 8.32 -4.12 -8.74
CA GLY A 60 8.90 -3.68 -7.49
C GLY A 60 8.59 -2.21 -7.17
N ALA A 61 8.90 -1.81 -5.93
CA ALA A 61 8.47 -0.54 -5.35
C ALA A 61 8.90 0.71 -6.14
N GLN A 62 10.06 0.67 -6.81
CA GLN A 62 10.58 1.81 -7.56
C GLN A 62 9.89 2.02 -8.91
N LEU A 63 9.57 0.93 -9.63
CA LEU A 63 8.97 1.02 -10.96
C LEU A 63 7.44 1.14 -10.89
N ARG A 64 6.78 0.46 -9.94
CA ARG A 64 5.32 0.54 -9.76
C ARG A 64 4.77 1.92 -9.41
N SER A 65 5.64 2.82 -8.97
CA SER A 65 5.29 4.18 -8.52
C SER A 65 5.56 5.27 -9.55
N ARG A 66 5.87 4.88 -10.80
CA ARG A 66 6.09 5.79 -11.93
C ARG A 66 4.75 6.16 -12.59
N GLY A 67 4.58 7.44 -12.94
CA GLY A 67 3.42 7.92 -13.68
C GLY A 67 2.22 8.29 -12.80
N SER A 68 1.04 8.29 -13.40
CA SER A 68 -0.23 8.65 -12.75
C SER A 68 -1.04 7.44 -12.26
N VAL A 69 -0.70 6.25 -12.76
CA VAL A 69 -1.31 4.97 -12.36
C VAL A 69 -0.23 4.14 -11.71
N HIS A 70 -0.45 3.71 -10.47
CA HIS A 70 0.45 2.82 -9.77
C HIS A 70 -0.11 1.41 -9.80
N SER A 71 0.63 0.49 -10.38
CA SER A 71 0.21 -0.90 -10.58
C SER A 71 1.44 -1.79 -10.52
N ASP A 72 1.27 -2.98 -9.97
CA ASP A 72 2.27 -4.03 -9.92
C ASP A 72 1.56 -5.38 -9.81
N VAL A 73 2.27 -6.45 -10.15
CA VAL A 73 1.78 -7.82 -10.02
C VAL A 73 2.66 -8.53 -9.01
N TRP A 74 2.04 -9.12 -8.00
CA TRP A 74 2.71 -10.01 -7.08
C TRP A 74 2.37 -11.46 -7.45
N MET A 75 3.37 -12.32 -7.48
CA MET A 75 3.24 -13.76 -7.75
C MET A 75 3.78 -14.55 -6.56
N GLY A 76 3.06 -15.59 -6.19
CA GLY A 76 3.43 -16.50 -5.10
C GLY A 76 2.38 -17.57 -4.91
N THR A 77 2.53 -18.34 -3.84
CA THR A 77 1.61 -19.43 -3.52
C THR A 77 0.29 -18.91 -2.93
N ALA A 78 -0.77 -19.73 -3.02
CA ALA A 78 -2.05 -19.40 -2.38
C ALA A 78 -1.94 -19.24 -0.85
N ALA A 79 -1.05 -20.02 -0.21
CA ALA A 79 -0.79 -19.93 1.22
C ALA A 79 -0.16 -18.59 1.59
N GLU A 80 0.84 -18.13 0.83
CA GLU A 80 1.43 -16.80 1.04
C GLU A 80 0.40 -15.69 0.78
N LEU A 81 -0.39 -15.80 -0.29
CA LEU A 81 -1.43 -14.81 -0.60
C LEU A 81 -2.47 -14.68 0.51
N ALA A 82 -2.87 -15.80 1.13
CA ALA A 82 -3.82 -15.81 2.25
C ALA A 82 -3.29 -15.03 3.46
N GLU A 83 -1.97 -15.02 3.69
CA GLU A 83 -1.34 -14.25 4.75
C GLU A 83 -1.23 -12.74 4.44
N LYS A 84 -1.41 -12.32 3.18
CA LYS A 84 -1.31 -10.91 2.74
C LYS A 84 -2.61 -10.13 2.95
N SER A 85 -3.13 -10.18 4.17
CA SER A 85 -4.47 -9.68 4.55
C SER A 85 -4.66 -8.16 4.59
N HIS A 86 -3.64 -7.35 4.29
CA HIS A 86 -3.72 -5.89 4.40
C HIS A 86 -3.14 -5.19 3.17
N ILE A 87 -3.86 -4.18 2.69
CA ILE A 87 -3.43 -3.23 1.67
C ILE A 87 -3.50 -1.84 2.28
N ALA A 88 -2.37 -1.13 2.29
CA ALA A 88 -2.29 0.24 2.75
C ALA A 88 -2.19 1.19 1.56
N ILE A 89 -2.92 2.30 1.63
CA ILE A 89 -2.84 3.41 0.68
C ILE A 89 -2.49 4.65 1.47
N PHE A 90 -1.35 5.26 1.15
CA PHE A 90 -0.80 6.34 1.95
C PHE A 90 -0.12 7.40 1.07
N PRO A 91 -0.17 8.68 1.49
CA PRO A 91 0.54 9.75 0.79
C PRO A 91 2.04 9.72 1.12
N VAL A 92 2.91 9.86 0.11
CA VAL A 92 4.37 10.06 0.34
C VAL A 92 4.80 11.51 0.24
N GLY A 93 3.83 12.42 0.21
CA GLY A 93 4.02 13.86 0.06
C GLY A 93 3.74 14.36 -1.34
N GLY A 94 3.79 15.68 -1.50
CA GLY A 94 3.40 16.38 -2.71
C GLY A 94 3.36 17.89 -2.47
N TRP A 95 2.98 18.65 -3.49
CA TRP A 95 2.92 20.12 -3.39
C TRP A 95 2.09 20.57 -2.18
N TRP A 96 0.99 19.87 -1.87
CA TRP A 96 0.08 20.27 -0.79
C TRP A 96 0.70 20.15 0.61
N LYS A 97 1.73 19.33 0.78
CA LYS A 97 2.50 19.28 2.05
C LYS A 97 3.36 20.54 2.23
N ASP A 98 3.94 21.05 1.14
CA ASP A 98 4.89 22.15 1.19
C ASP A 98 4.21 23.53 1.10
N TRP A 99 2.99 23.58 0.55
CA TRP A 99 2.21 24.82 0.42
C TRP A 99 1.24 25.03 1.58
N LYS A 100 1.80 25.38 2.75
CA LYS A 100 1.04 25.60 3.98
C LYS A 100 -0.05 26.68 3.82
N ASP A 101 0.23 27.74 3.08
CA ASP A 101 -0.69 28.87 2.85
C ASP A 101 -1.98 28.45 2.12
N ALA A 102 -1.97 27.35 1.37
CA ALA A 102 -3.15 26.86 0.68
C ALA A 102 -4.14 26.12 1.60
N GLY A 103 -3.71 25.69 2.80
CA GLY A 103 -4.57 25.02 3.78
C GLY A 103 -5.20 23.70 3.30
N ARG A 104 -4.65 23.07 2.24
CA ARG A 104 -5.27 21.90 1.58
C ARG A 104 -4.91 20.55 2.19
N TYR A 105 -4.09 20.51 3.24
CA TYR A 105 -3.65 19.26 3.86
C TYR A 105 -4.77 18.47 4.55
N THR A 106 -5.91 19.09 4.86
CA THR A 106 -7.13 18.45 5.39
C THR A 106 -8.15 18.08 4.32
N THR A 107 -7.87 18.35 3.05
CA THR A 107 -8.85 18.11 1.97
C THR A 107 -8.92 16.61 1.63
N SER A 108 -10.14 16.07 1.61
CA SER A 108 -10.39 14.69 1.20
C SER A 108 -10.14 14.50 -0.31
N VAL A 109 -9.58 13.35 -0.68
CA VAL A 109 -9.21 13.03 -2.06
C VAL A 109 -9.79 11.71 -2.47
N ARG A 110 -10.33 11.67 -3.69
CA ARG A 110 -10.86 10.45 -4.31
C ARG A 110 -9.71 9.64 -4.89
N TYR A 111 -9.72 8.35 -4.63
CA TYR A 111 -8.87 7.38 -5.27
C TYR A 111 -9.70 6.14 -5.61
N ALA A 112 -9.17 5.29 -6.50
CA ALA A 112 -9.72 3.97 -6.77
C ALA A 112 -8.62 2.93 -6.51
N LEU A 113 -9.00 1.83 -5.87
CA LEU A 113 -8.17 0.63 -5.73
C LEU A 113 -8.83 -0.48 -6.54
N VAL A 114 -8.06 -1.07 -7.45
CA VAL A 114 -8.48 -2.26 -8.21
C VAL A 114 -7.50 -3.37 -7.86
N VAL A 115 -8.05 -4.51 -7.44
CA VAL A 115 -7.29 -5.71 -7.11
C VAL A 115 -7.81 -6.83 -8.00
N THR A 116 -6.91 -7.50 -8.70
CA THR A 116 -7.22 -8.67 -9.52
C THR A 116 -6.53 -9.87 -8.89
N LEU A 117 -7.25 -10.98 -8.78
CA LEU A 117 -6.73 -12.26 -8.37
C LEU A 117 -6.78 -13.20 -9.58
N GLU A 118 -5.63 -13.77 -9.93
CA GLU A 118 -5.48 -14.70 -11.03
C GLU A 118 -4.79 -15.97 -10.52
N LEU A 119 -5.30 -17.13 -10.93
CA LEU A 119 -4.65 -18.40 -10.68
C LEU A 119 -3.70 -18.71 -11.83
N LEU A 120 -2.44 -19.02 -11.51
CA LEU A 120 -1.44 -19.40 -12.51
C LEU A 120 -1.72 -20.78 -13.13
N GLU A 121 -2.40 -21.65 -12.37
CA GLU A 121 -2.78 -22.98 -12.81
C GLU A 121 -4.31 -23.09 -12.86
N SER A 122 -4.81 -23.82 -13.86
CA SER A 122 -6.23 -24.16 -13.93
C SER A 122 -6.56 -25.14 -12.82
N VAL A 123 -7.22 -24.66 -11.77
CA VAL A 123 -7.73 -25.48 -10.68
C VAL A 123 -9.21 -25.76 -10.92
N ASP A 124 -9.62 -27.03 -10.87
CA ASP A 124 -11.04 -27.44 -10.96
C ASP A 124 -11.74 -27.27 -9.61
N VAL A 125 -11.70 -26.05 -9.06
CA VAL A 125 -12.31 -25.68 -7.79
C VAL A 125 -13.05 -24.36 -7.98
N ASP A 126 -14.34 -24.34 -7.59
CA ASP A 126 -15.14 -23.11 -7.61
C ASP A 126 -14.70 -22.15 -6.48
N LEU A 127 -13.95 -21.13 -6.87
CA LEU A 127 -13.58 -20.02 -5.99
C LEU A 127 -14.57 -18.85 -6.05
N TYR A 128 -15.38 -18.75 -7.11
CA TYR A 128 -16.20 -17.58 -7.36
C TYR A 128 -17.38 -17.51 -6.38
N THR A 129 -18.13 -18.60 -6.24
CA THR A 129 -19.30 -18.67 -5.35
C THR A 129 -18.96 -18.36 -3.88
N PRO A 130 -17.94 -18.97 -3.25
CA PRO A 130 -17.61 -18.67 -1.86
C PRO A 130 -17.12 -17.22 -1.67
N VAL A 131 -16.34 -16.68 -2.63
CA VAL A 131 -15.88 -15.29 -2.57
C VAL A 131 -17.06 -14.31 -2.69
N LEU A 132 -17.97 -14.54 -3.64
CA LEU A 132 -19.14 -13.69 -3.84
C LEU A 132 -20.03 -13.65 -2.59
N THR A 133 -20.23 -14.80 -1.94
CA THR A 133 -21.02 -14.92 -0.71
C THR A 133 -20.41 -14.08 0.43
N GLN A 134 -19.07 -14.07 0.55
CA GLN A 134 -18.38 -13.26 1.55
C GLN A 134 -18.47 -11.76 1.24
N ILE A 135 -18.31 -11.35 -0.02
CA ILE A 135 -18.38 -9.93 -0.43
C ILE A 135 -19.77 -9.32 -0.16
N GLN A 136 -20.84 -10.08 -0.36
CA GLN A 136 -22.20 -9.60 -0.12
C GLN A 136 -22.50 -9.32 1.37
N THR A 137 -21.68 -9.85 2.27
CA THR A 137 -21.79 -9.56 3.70
C THR A 137 -21.13 -8.20 3.96
N PRO A 138 -21.89 -7.14 4.29
CA PRO A 138 -21.32 -5.81 4.45
C PRO A 138 -20.32 -5.80 5.61
N ILE A 139 -19.06 -5.52 5.29
CA ILE A 139 -18.03 -5.25 6.28
C ILE A 139 -18.19 -3.79 6.68
N VAL A 140 -18.49 -3.53 7.97
CA VAL A 140 -18.55 -2.15 8.46
C VAL A 140 -17.14 -1.57 8.41
N ILE A 141 -16.94 -0.59 7.54
CA ILE A 141 -15.66 0.13 7.42
C ILE A 141 -15.79 1.40 8.26
N GLU A 142 -15.16 1.43 9.44
CA GLU A 142 -15.06 2.66 10.21
C GLU A 142 -14.04 3.59 9.54
N VAL A 143 -14.52 4.71 8.99
CA VAL A 143 -13.66 5.79 8.51
C VAL A 143 -13.54 6.79 9.67
N PRO A 144 -12.37 6.89 10.33
CA PRO A 144 -12.19 7.90 11.37
C PRO A 144 -12.39 9.30 10.78
N ALA A 145 -13.10 10.15 11.53
CA ALA A 145 -13.47 11.52 11.15
C ALA A 145 -12.27 12.47 11.12
#